data_AF-A0A8C9N756-F1
#
_entry.id   AF-A0A8C9N756-F1
#
_cell.length_a   1.000
_cell.length_b   1.000
_cell.length_c   1.000
_cell.angle_alpha   90.00
_cell.angle_beta   90.00
_cell.angle_gamma   90.00
#
_symmetry.space_group_name_H-M   'P 1'
#
loop_
_entity.id
_entity.type
_entity.pdbx_description
1 polymer ?
#
loop_
_entity_poly.entity_id
_entity_poly.type
_entity_poly.pdbx_seq_one_letter_code
_entity_poly.pdbx_strand_id
1 'polypeptide(L)'
;MDNFEWVDGYDPRFGLHQIDFDNPNRPRTPKRSAVYYAEIIRNNGIPLPKEDEFLYGEFPKNFSWSVATAAYQIEGGWRADGKGLSIWDKYSHTPLRIGKDATGDVACDSYHRIEEDVEMLKSLKVSHYRFSISWSRVLPDGTTRYINEKGLNYYERLIDWAVGYEEKFGLYYVNFSDPALPRHPRASAKYYSQIINCNAHLCSYS
;
A
#
# COMPACT_ATOMS: atom_id res chain seq x y z
N MET A 1 -42.51 18.89 16.40
CA MET A 1 -42.28 20.25 16.95
C MET A 1 -41.95 20.06 18.42
N ASP A 2 -41.07 20.88 18.99
CA ASP A 2 -40.72 20.77 20.42
C ASP A 2 -41.96 21.00 21.29
N ASN A 3 -42.23 20.11 22.23
CA ASN A 3 -43.38 20.18 23.11
C ASN A 3 -42.96 19.89 24.56
N PHE A 4 -43.96 19.71 25.43
CA PHE A 4 -43.77 19.24 26.79
C PHE A 4 -43.55 17.72 26.81
N GLU A 5 -42.37 17.30 27.24
CA GLU A 5 -41.92 15.91 27.30
C GLU A 5 -42.11 15.32 28.71
N TRP A 6 -43.34 15.40 29.21
CA TRP A 6 -43.81 14.72 30.43
C TRP A 6 -42.93 14.90 31.67
N VAL A 7 -42.18 13.87 32.04
CA VAL A 7 -41.36 13.81 33.27
C VAL A 7 -40.18 14.78 33.18
N ASP A 8 -39.73 15.08 31.95
CA ASP A 8 -38.53 15.89 31.69
C ASP A 8 -38.86 17.35 31.33
N GLY A 9 -40.14 17.73 31.36
CA GLY A 9 -40.55 19.10 31.12
C GLY A 9 -40.27 19.57 29.69
N TYR A 10 -39.61 20.72 29.54
CA TYR A 10 -39.31 21.34 28.23
C TYR A 10 -37.81 21.32 27.88
N ASP A 11 -37.00 20.61 28.68
CA ASP A 11 -35.55 20.55 28.47
C ASP A 11 -35.18 19.71 27.23
N PRO A 12 -35.65 18.45 27.08
CA PRO A 12 -35.43 17.71 25.85
C PRO A 12 -36.27 18.24 24.68
N ARG A 13 -35.69 18.22 23.48
CA ARG A 13 -36.25 18.86 22.27
C ARG A 13 -36.20 17.93 21.05
N PHE A 14 -37.20 17.04 20.93
CA PHE A 14 -37.23 16.03 19.87
C PHE A 14 -37.91 16.47 18.57
N GLY A 15 -38.57 17.62 18.56
CA GLY A 15 -39.33 18.07 17.41
C GLY A 15 -38.47 18.52 16.23
N LEU A 16 -38.93 18.26 15.01
CA LEU A 16 -38.34 18.81 13.78
C LEU A 16 -38.37 20.35 13.71
N HIS A 17 -39.30 21.00 14.41
CA HIS A 17 -39.38 22.45 14.51
C HIS A 17 -39.11 22.87 15.96
N GLN A 18 -38.17 23.79 16.12
CA GLN A 18 -37.87 24.43 17.39
C GLN A 18 -38.94 25.47 17.72
N ILE A 19 -39.32 25.53 18.99
CA ILE A 19 -40.08 26.63 19.57
C ILE A 19 -39.22 27.33 20.61
N ASP A 20 -39.25 28.65 20.56
CA ASP A 20 -38.86 29.51 21.68
C ASP A 20 -40.07 29.71 22.60
N PHE A 21 -40.01 29.13 23.80
CA PHE A 21 -41.12 29.15 24.76
C PHE A 21 -41.21 30.47 25.54
N ASP A 22 -40.14 31.26 25.55
CA ASP A 22 -40.07 32.58 26.19
C ASP A 22 -40.67 33.67 25.29
N ASN A 23 -40.74 33.42 23.98
CA ASN A 23 -41.43 34.29 23.03
C ASN A 23 -42.95 34.04 23.08
N PRO A 24 -43.79 35.04 23.39
CA PRO A 24 -45.24 34.86 23.48
C PRO A 24 -45.88 34.47 22.14
N ASN A 25 -45.24 34.79 21.01
CA ASN A 25 -45.71 34.40 19.68
C ASN A 25 -45.33 32.97 19.28
N ARG A 26 -44.46 32.30 20.07
CA ARG A 26 -44.00 30.92 19.91
C ARG A 26 -43.78 30.50 18.44
N PRO A 27 -42.93 31.23 17.69
CA PRO A 27 -42.73 30.96 16.27
C PRO A 27 -42.11 29.57 16.07
N ARG A 28 -42.49 28.93 14.95
CA ARG A 28 -42.03 27.59 14.57
C ARG A 28 -40.84 27.70 13.64
N THR A 29 -39.63 27.48 14.14
CA THR A 29 -38.42 27.55 13.32
C THR A 29 -37.98 26.13 12.92
N PRO A 30 -37.84 25.82 11.62
CA PRO A 30 -37.41 24.49 11.19
C PRO A 30 -35.96 24.21 11.65
N LYS A 31 -35.72 23.06 12.28
CA LYS A 31 -34.37 22.59 12.59
C LYS A 31 -33.72 21.99 11.35
N ARG A 32 -32.39 21.79 11.38
CA ARG A 32 -31.66 21.08 10.30
C ARG A 32 -32.27 19.71 9.97
N SER A 33 -32.75 18.99 10.98
CA SER A 33 -33.44 17.70 10.80
C SER A 33 -34.75 17.83 10.01
N ALA A 34 -35.49 18.95 10.12
CA ALA A 34 -36.69 19.17 9.30
C ALA A 34 -36.35 19.33 7.82
N VAL A 35 -35.28 20.08 7.52
CA VAL A 35 -34.80 20.29 6.15
C VAL A 35 -34.37 18.97 5.54
N TYR A 36 -33.55 18.21 6.26
CA TYR A 36 -33.07 16.90 5.82
C TYR A 36 -34.20 15.86 5.65
N TYR A 37 -35.13 15.78 6.60
CA TYR A 37 -36.27 14.86 6.50
C TYR A 37 -37.20 15.22 5.33
N ALA A 38 -37.35 16.51 5.02
CA ALA A 38 -38.10 16.95 3.85
C ALA A 38 -37.41 16.55 2.53
N GLU A 39 -36.07 16.55 2.48
CA GLU A 39 -35.33 16.02 1.32
C GLU A 39 -35.52 14.51 1.15
N ILE A 40 -35.49 13.74 2.25
CA ILE A 40 -35.76 12.30 2.21
C ILE A 40 -37.15 12.01 1.64
N ILE A 41 -38.18 12.71 2.13
CA ILE A 41 -39.56 12.53 1.65
C ILE A 41 -39.67 12.89 0.17
N ARG A 42 -39.09 14.03 -0.25
CA ARG A 42 -39.13 14.47 -1.66
C ARG A 42 -38.46 13.47 -2.62
N ASN A 43 -37.39 12.83 -2.17
CA ASN A 43 -36.64 11.85 -2.97
C ASN A 43 -37.12 10.41 -2.77
N ASN A 44 -38.14 10.18 -1.94
CA ASN A 44 -38.62 8.85 -1.54
C ASN A 44 -37.48 7.90 -1.10
N GLY A 45 -36.51 8.45 -0.37
CA GLY A 45 -35.28 7.75 -0.03
C GLY A 45 -34.18 8.71 0.39
N ILE A 46 -33.06 8.16 0.85
CA ILE A 46 -31.85 8.95 1.14
C ILE A 46 -31.28 9.40 -0.20
N PRO A 47 -31.21 10.71 -0.50
CA PRO A 47 -30.61 11.18 -1.74
C PRO A 47 -29.14 10.79 -1.76
N LEU A 48 -28.63 10.33 -2.91
CA LEU A 48 -27.20 10.11 -3.07
C LEU A 48 -26.48 11.45 -2.89
N PRO A 49 -25.51 11.54 -1.97
CA PRO A 49 -24.61 12.69 -1.91
C PRO A 49 -23.98 12.91 -3.28
N LYS A 50 -23.78 14.18 -3.67
CA LYS A 50 -23.07 14.50 -4.92
C LYS A 50 -21.67 13.88 -4.98
N GLU A 51 -21.06 13.66 -3.83
CA GLU A 51 -19.74 13.01 -3.69
C GLU A 51 -19.78 11.51 -4.06
N ASP A 52 -20.95 10.89 -4.01
CA ASP A 52 -21.19 9.49 -4.35
C ASP A 52 -21.69 9.32 -5.80
N GLU A 53 -21.79 10.42 -6.57
CA GLU A 53 -22.10 10.35 -8.00
C GLU A 53 -20.92 9.76 -8.77
N PHE A 54 -21.21 8.90 -9.77
CA PHE A 54 -20.18 8.35 -10.63
C PHE A 54 -19.51 9.46 -11.46
N LEU A 55 -18.18 9.55 -11.35
CA LEU A 55 -17.36 10.38 -12.23
C LEU A 55 -16.99 9.59 -13.49
N TYR A 56 -17.31 10.15 -14.65
CA TYR A 56 -16.97 9.58 -15.94
C TYR A 56 -15.78 10.33 -16.55
N GLY A 57 -14.78 9.58 -17.00
CA GLY A 57 -13.58 10.14 -17.62
C GLY A 57 -12.50 9.09 -17.83
N GLU A 58 -11.39 9.51 -18.43
CA GLU A 58 -10.18 8.70 -18.60
C GLU A 58 -9.04 9.30 -17.78
N PHE A 59 -8.21 8.45 -17.19
CA PHE A 59 -6.96 8.90 -16.60
C PHE A 59 -6.00 9.38 -17.70
N PRO A 60 -5.03 10.27 -17.37
CA PRO A 60 -4.01 10.68 -18.33
C PRO A 60 -3.32 9.47 -19.00
N LYS A 61 -2.93 9.60 -20.28
CA LYS A 61 -2.32 8.50 -21.05
C LYS A 61 -1.06 7.90 -20.39
N ASN A 62 -0.37 8.69 -19.57
CA ASN A 62 0.83 8.29 -18.83
C ASN A 62 0.55 7.93 -17.36
N PHE A 63 -0.71 7.68 -16.99
CA PHE A 63 -1.07 7.28 -15.65
C PHE A 63 -0.49 5.89 -15.32
N SER A 64 0.09 5.77 -14.13
CA SER A 64 0.78 4.55 -13.71
C SER A 64 -0.18 3.61 -13.00
N TRP A 65 -0.53 2.51 -13.66
CA TRP A 65 -1.27 1.41 -13.07
C TRP A 65 -0.30 0.41 -12.48
N SER A 66 -0.48 0.06 -11.21
CA SER A 66 0.45 -0.80 -10.49
C SER A 66 -0.24 -1.78 -9.56
N VAL A 67 0.44 -2.90 -9.31
CA VAL A 67 0.15 -3.80 -8.18
C VAL A 67 1.34 -3.83 -7.24
N ALA A 68 1.06 -4.16 -5.97
CA ALA A 68 2.05 -4.13 -4.91
C ALA A 68 2.12 -5.43 -4.10
N THR A 69 3.31 -5.83 -3.72
CA THR A 69 3.59 -7.00 -2.86
C THR A 69 4.62 -6.66 -1.79
N ALA A 70 4.72 -7.54 -0.78
CA ALA A 70 5.76 -7.47 0.24
C ALA A 70 6.44 -8.83 0.40
N ALA A 71 7.77 -8.79 0.59
CA ALA A 71 8.66 -9.94 0.53
C ALA A 71 8.20 -11.12 1.40
N TYR A 72 7.91 -10.86 2.68
CA TYR A 72 7.50 -11.90 3.62
C TYR A 72 6.16 -12.55 3.25
N GLN A 73 5.29 -11.83 2.56
CA GLN A 73 3.95 -12.31 2.22
C GLN A 73 3.92 -13.18 0.96
N ILE A 74 4.95 -13.11 0.10
CA ILE A 74 4.94 -13.80 -1.20
C ILE A 74 6.16 -14.68 -1.45
N GLU A 75 7.36 -14.31 -0.97
CA GLU A 75 8.60 -14.97 -1.39
C GLU A 75 8.70 -16.42 -0.90
N GLY A 76 8.43 -16.66 0.38
CA GLY A 76 8.80 -17.93 1.01
C GLY A 76 10.32 -18.12 1.06
N GLY A 77 10.78 -19.36 0.93
CA GLY A 77 12.21 -19.68 0.98
C GLY A 77 12.88 -19.13 2.24
N TRP A 78 12.20 -19.23 3.40
CA TRP A 78 12.53 -18.45 4.59
C TRP A 78 13.92 -18.72 5.18
N ARG A 79 14.49 -19.90 4.90
CA ARG A 79 15.88 -20.31 5.22
C ARG A 79 16.71 -20.69 4.00
N ALA A 80 16.19 -20.46 2.79
CA ALA A 80 16.90 -20.82 1.57
C ALA A 80 18.14 -19.95 1.40
N ASP A 81 19.20 -20.54 0.83
CA ASP A 81 20.35 -19.82 0.30
C ASP A 81 21.00 -18.81 1.26
N GLY A 82 21.06 -19.13 2.55
CA GLY A 82 21.72 -18.30 3.55
C GLY A 82 20.91 -17.09 4.03
N LYS A 83 19.59 -17.01 3.72
CA LYS A 83 18.69 -16.01 4.31
C LYS A 83 18.70 -16.10 5.84
N GLY A 84 18.87 -14.94 6.49
CA GLY A 84 18.74 -14.78 7.94
C GLY A 84 17.29 -14.66 8.41
N LEU A 85 17.09 -14.77 9.72
CA LEU A 85 15.77 -14.66 10.34
C LEU A 85 15.32 -13.20 10.44
N SER A 86 14.15 -12.91 9.89
CA SER A 86 13.46 -11.64 10.08
C SER A 86 12.67 -11.64 11.40
N ILE A 87 12.16 -10.46 11.78
CA ILE A 87 11.26 -10.31 12.93
C ILE A 87 9.97 -11.12 12.70
N TRP A 88 9.46 -11.12 11.47
CA TRP A 88 8.25 -11.86 11.11
C TRP A 88 8.46 -13.38 11.18
N ASP A 89 9.62 -13.89 10.77
CA ASP A 89 9.98 -15.30 10.94
C ASP A 89 9.88 -15.69 12.43
N LYS A 90 10.47 -14.89 13.33
CA LYS A 90 10.41 -15.17 14.78
C LYS A 90 8.99 -15.06 15.34
N TYR A 91 8.23 -14.06 14.90
CA TYR A 91 6.89 -13.80 15.39
C TYR A 91 5.92 -14.91 15.00
N SER A 92 5.90 -15.34 13.73
CA SER A 92 4.96 -16.37 13.26
C SER A 92 5.29 -17.78 13.78
N HIS A 93 6.56 -18.07 14.06
CA HIS A 93 6.97 -19.33 14.70
C HIS A 93 6.74 -19.36 16.21
N THR A 94 6.26 -18.27 16.81
CA THR A 94 5.87 -18.26 18.21
C THR A 94 4.42 -18.79 18.32
N PRO A 95 4.16 -19.86 19.08
CA PRO A 95 2.83 -20.45 19.19
C PRO A 95 1.75 -19.44 19.59
N LEU A 96 0.54 -19.60 19.04
CA LEU A 96 -0.64 -18.79 19.37
C LEU A 96 -0.56 -17.30 18.99
N ARG A 97 0.47 -16.89 18.22
CA ARG A 97 0.61 -15.49 17.74
C ARG A 97 -0.08 -15.24 16.41
N ILE A 98 -0.32 -16.28 15.62
CA ILE A 98 -0.96 -16.23 14.31
C ILE A 98 -2.11 -17.24 14.27
N GLY A 99 -3.21 -16.88 13.62
CA GLY A 99 -4.35 -17.78 13.44
C GLY A 99 -3.94 -19.05 12.69
N LYS A 100 -4.36 -20.21 13.20
CA LYS A 100 -4.03 -21.54 12.65
C LYS A 100 -2.52 -21.83 12.58
N ASP A 101 -1.70 -21.14 13.38
CA ASP A 101 -0.23 -21.24 13.40
C ASP A 101 0.39 -21.09 11.99
N ALA A 102 -0.22 -20.26 11.14
CA ALA A 102 0.26 -20.02 9.77
C ALA A 102 1.59 -19.24 9.76
N THR A 103 2.45 -19.53 8.79
CA THR A 103 3.76 -18.88 8.62
C THR A 103 3.99 -18.39 7.19
N GLY A 104 5.00 -17.54 7.01
CA GLY A 104 5.48 -17.08 5.71
C GLY A 104 6.57 -17.98 5.10
N ASP A 105 6.70 -19.22 5.58
CA ASP A 105 7.83 -20.10 5.24
C ASP A 105 7.93 -20.40 3.75
N VAL A 106 6.76 -20.64 3.14
CA VAL A 106 6.56 -20.89 1.71
C VAL A 106 5.79 -19.74 1.06
N ALA A 107 4.77 -19.18 1.73
CA ALA A 107 3.94 -18.11 1.19
C ALA A 107 3.35 -18.46 -0.19
N CYS A 108 3.55 -17.63 -1.21
CA CYS A 108 3.19 -17.90 -2.61
C CYS A 108 4.32 -18.57 -3.41
N ASP A 109 5.46 -18.82 -2.75
CA ASP A 109 6.69 -19.37 -3.32
C ASP A 109 7.29 -18.54 -4.47
N SER A 110 7.09 -17.22 -4.44
CA SER A 110 7.65 -16.28 -5.42
C SER A 110 9.19 -16.30 -5.45
N TYR A 111 9.85 -16.87 -4.44
CA TYR A 111 11.30 -17.09 -4.45
C TYR A 111 11.73 -18.05 -5.58
N HIS A 112 10.92 -19.06 -5.87
CA HIS A 112 11.17 -20.03 -6.93
C HIS A 112 10.35 -19.77 -8.20
N ARG A 113 9.23 -19.02 -8.09
CA ARG A 113 8.21 -18.88 -9.14
C ARG A 113 8.13 -17.47 -9.76
N ILE A 114 9.27 -16.79 -9.88
CA ILE A 114 9.38 -15.44 -10.47
C ILE A 114 8.71 -15.35 -11.85
N GLU A 115 8.91 -16.37 -12.69
CA GLU A 115 8.42 -16.38 -14.07
C GLU A 115 6.89 -16.31 -14.12
N GLU A 116 6.22 -17.04 -13.24
CA GLU A 116 4.77 -17.06 -13.13
C GLU A 116 4.22 -15.73 -12.61
N ASP A 117 4.88 -15.13 -11.62
CA ASP A 117 4.49 -13.80 -11.11
C ASP A 117 4.57 -12.75 -12.21
N VAL A 118 5.61 -12.79 -13.03
CA VAL A 118 5.79 -11.87 -14.15
C VAL A 118 4.77 -12.11 -15.25
N GLU A 119 4.40 -13.36 -15.52
CA GLU A 119 3.33 -13.69 -16.48
C GLU A 119 1.97 -13.15 -16.01
N MET A 120 1.67 -13.27 -14.71
CA MET A 120 0.48 -12.67 -14.11
C MET A 120 0.48 -11.14 -14.26
N LEU A 121 1.60 -10.46 -13.97
CA LEU A 121 1.72 -9.01 -14.15
C LEU A 121 1.43 -8.57 -15.59
N LYS A 122 1.93 -9.32 -16.58
CA LYS A 122 1.67 -9.07 -18.00
C LYS A 122 0.20 -9.26 -18.35
N SER A 123 -0.44 -10.31 -17.84
CA SER A 123 -1.86 -10.57 -18.09
C SER A 123 -2.78 -9.49 -17.50
N LEU A 124 -2.39 -8.90 -16.36
CA LEU A 124 -3.08 -7.78 -15.72
C LEU A 124 -2.88 -6.44 -16.45
N LYS A 125 -1.95 -6.36 -17.40
CA LYS A 125 -1.63 -5.16 -18.18
C LYS A 125 -1.27 -3.94 -17.31
N VAL A 126 -0.64 -4.18 -16.16
CA VAL A 126 -0.11 -3.10 -15.32
C VAL A 126 1.18 -2.56 -15.90
N SER A 127 1.44 -1.27 -15.70
CA SER A 127 2.68 -0.63 -16.18
C SER A 127 3.80 -0.66 -15.14
N HIS A 128 3.48 -0.85 -13.86
CA HIS A 128 4.44 -0.82 -12.77
C HIS A 128 4.22 -1.96 -11.77
N TYR A 129 5.30 -2.49 -11.21
CA TYR A 129 5.24 -3.44 -10.10
C TYR A 129 6.02 -2.91 -8.91
N ARG A 130 5.33 -2.74 -7.78
CA ARG A 130 5.93 -2.34 -6.51
C ARG A 130 6.18 -3.57 -5.66
N PHE A 131 7.43 -3.88 -5.37
CA PHE A 131 7.80 -4.94 -4.42
C PHE A 131 8.74 -4.41 -3.35
N SER A 132 8.90 -5.16 -2.26
CA SER A 132 9.88 -4.86 -1.22
C SER A 132 11.04 -5.85 -1.27
N ILE A 133 12.23 -5.42 -0.85
CA ILE A 133 13.40 -6.29 -0.69
C ILE A 133 13.41 -6.84 0.75
N SER A 134 13.63 -8.15 0.89
CA SER A 134 13.83 -8.80 2.18
C SER A 134 15.22 -8.49 2.73
N TRP A 135 15.27 -7.62 3.74
CA TRP A 135 16.53 -7.25 4.41
C TRP A 135 17.29 -8.49 4.87
N SER A 136 16.62 -9.42 5.56
CA SER A 136 17.29 -10.61 6.09
C SER A 136 17.73 -11.60 5.00
N ARG A 137 17.20 -11.48 3.77
CA ARG A 137 17.69 -12.26 2.62
C ARG A 137 18.99 -11.69 2.07
N VAL A 138 19.10 -10.37 1.97
CA VAL A 138 20.29 -9.68 1.43
C VAL A 138 21.39 -9.52 2.47
N LEU A 139 21.03 -9.19 3.72
CA LEU A 139 21.92 -8.98 4.86
C LEU A 139 21.49 -9.91 6.01
N PRO A 140 21.91 -11.19 6.02
CA PRO A 140 21.43 -12.19 6.98
C PRO A 140 21.73 -11.89 8.44
N ASP A 141 22.84 -11.22 8.73
CA ASP A 141 23.26 -10.80 10.07
C ASP A 141 22.75 -9.39 10.42
N GLY A 142 22.02 -8.75 9.50
CA GLY A 142 21.51 -7.39 9.65
C GLY A 142 22.57 -6.30 9.42
N THR A 143 23.81 -6.64 9.07
CA THR A 143 24.91 -5.69 8.86
C THR A 143 25.43 -5.73 7.42
N THR A 144 26.19 -4.73 7.01
CA THR A 144 26.83 -4.67 5.68
C THR A 144 28.13 -5.47 5.59
N ARG A 145 28.54 -6.18 6.66
CA ARG A 145 29.79 -6.95 6.68
C ARG A 145 29.71 -8.20 5.82
N TYR A 146 28.52 -8.78 5.72
CA TYR A 146 28.27 -9.98 4.94
C TYR A 146 27.02 -9.78 4.08
N ILE A 147 27.22 -9.72 2.77
CA ILE A 147 26.14 -9.65 1.79
C ILE A 147 25.90 -11.05 1.25
N ASN A 148 24.64 -11.48 1.28
CA ASN A 148 24.24 -12.75 0.68
C ASN A 148 24.01 -12.58 -0.83
N GLU A 149 25.04 -12.91 -1.61
CA GLU A 149 25.03 -12.82 -3.08
C GLU A 149 23.86 -13.59 -3.71
N LYS A 150 23.49 -14.75 -3.17
CA LYS A 150 22.35 -15.52 -3.69
C LYS A 150 21.01 -14.79 -3.46
N GLY A 151 20.89 -14.16 -2.30
CA GLY A 151 19.74 -13.32 -1.97
C GLY A 151 19.64 -12.09 -2.86
N LEU A 152 20.77 -11.48 -3.21
CA LEU A 152 20.82 -10.36 -4.15
C LEU A 152 20.44 -10.80 -5.57
N ASN A 153 21.00 -11.92 -6.04
CA ASN A 153 20.75 -12.46 -7.37
C ASN A 153 19.26 -12.78 -7.62
N TYR A 154 18.52 -13.19 -6.59
CA TYR A 154 17.06 -13.34 -6.66
C TYR A 154 16.37 -12.05 -7.12
N TYR A 155 16.71 -10.90 -6.54
CA TYR A 155 16.11 -9.61 -6.91
C TYR A 155 16.58 -9.12 -8.27
N GLU A 156 17.84 -9.38 -8.63
CA GLU A 156 18.33 -9.11 -9.99
C GLU A 156 17.49 -9.87 -11.03
N ARG A 157 17.25 -11.17 -10.81
CA ARG A 157 16.40 -11.98 -11.67
C ARG A 157 14.97 -11.45 -11.73
N LEU A 158 14.36 -11.08 -10.60
CA LEU A 158 13.00 -10.53 -10.56
C LEU A 158 12.88 -9.26 -11.40
N ILE A 159 13.85 -8.35 -11.28
CA ILE A 159 13.88 -7.10 -12.05
C ILE A 159 14.09 -7.41 -13.54
N ASP A 160 15.02 -8.29 -13.87
CA ASP A 160 15.31 -8.66 -15.25
C ASP A 160 14.09 -9.30 -15.94
N TRP A 161 13.37 -10.18 -15.24
CA TRP A 161 12.15 -10.80 -15.76
C TRP A 161 11.00 -9.80 -15.93
N ALA A 162 10.80 -8.89 -14.97
CA ALA A 162 9.70 -7.92 -15.00
C ALA A 162 9.78 -6.92 -16.15
N VAL A 163 10.98 -6.60 -16.63
CA VAL A 163 11.18 -5.63 -17.72
C VAL A 163 11.00 -6.24 -19.11
N GLY A 164 11.11 -7.57 -19.24
CA GLY A 164 10.98 -8.26 -20.53
C GLY A 164 12.20 -8.04 -21.44
N TYR A 165 12.42 -8.97 -22.36
CA TYR A 165 13.59 -9.10 -23.22
C TYR A 165 13.84 -7.96 -24.25
N GLU A 166 13.36 -6.73 -24.05
CA GLU A 166 13.62 -5.61 -24.98
C GLU A 166 14.39 -4.41 -24.39
N GLU A 167 14.41 -4.19 -23.08
CA GLU A 167 15.13 -3.05 -22.48
C GLU A 167 15.85 -3.49 -21.20
N LYS A 168 17.07 -4.03 -21.35
CA LYS A 168 17.96 -4.43 -20.24
C LYS A 168 18.19 -3.21 -19.34
N PHE A 169 18.08 -3.27 -18.00
CA PHE A 169 19.02 -2.65 -17.02
C PHE A 169 18.63 -2.78 -15.52
N GLY A 170 19.61 -3.17 -14.69
CA GLY A 170 19.68 -3.02 -13.23
C GLY A 170 20.37 -1.71 -12.78
N LEU A 171 21.10 -1.72 -11.65
CA LEU A 171 21.75 -0.54 -11.02
C LEU A 171 22.84 0.12 -11.89
N TYR A 172 23.38 -0.61 -12.87
CA TYR A 172 24.37 -0.13 -13.83
C TYR A 172 23.82 -0.25 -15.25
N TYR A 173 24.27 0.62 -16.15
CA TYR A 173 24.09 0.46 -17.58
C TYR A 173 25.41 0.14 -18.29
N VAL A 174 25.35 -0.66 -19.34
CA VAL A 174 26.49 -1.08 -20.16
C VAL A 174 26.22 -0.63 -21.57
N ASN A 175 27.18 0.10 -22.15
CA ASN A 175 27.11 0.52 -23.54
C ASN A 175 27.67 -0.60 -24.43
N PHE A 176 26.80 -1.26 -25.20
CA PHE A 176 27.19 -2.38 -26.07
C PHE A 176 27.75 -1.95 -27.42
N SER A 177 27.73 -0.65 -27.76
CA SER A 177 28.42 -0.11 -28.93
C SER A 177 29.93 0.09 -28.69
N ASP A 178 30.36 -0.02 -27.43
CA ASP A 178 31.77 0.02 -27.04
C ASP A 178 32.29 -1.41 -26.83
N PRO A 179 33.31 -1.86 -27.59
CA PRO A 179 33.87 -3.21 -27.46
C PRO A 179 34.55 -3.47 -26.10
N ALA A 180 34.86 -2.43 -25.32
CA ALA A 180 35.37 -2.57 -23.96
C ALA A 180 34.27 -2.85 -22.91
N LEU A 181 32.98 -2.76 -23.29
CA LEU A 181 31.81 -3.04 -22.46
C LEU A 181 31.88 -2.44 -21.03
N PRO A 182 32.16 -1.13 -20.87
CA PRO A 182 32.28 -0.53 -19.54
C PRO A 182 30.91 -0.47 -18.82
N ARG A 183 30.92 -0.70 -17.51
CA ARG A 183 29.73 -0.61 -16.63
C ARG A 183 29.64 0.79 -16.01
N HIS A 184 28.52 1.49 -16.21
CA HIS A 184 28.28 2.85 -15.71
C HIS A 184 27.15 2.88 -14.67
N PRO A 185 27.39 3.40 -13.44
CA PRO A 185 26.37 3.44 -12.39
C PRO A 185 25.24 4.43 -12.70
N ARG A 186 23.99 4.02 -12.47
CA ARG A 186 22.80 4.89 -12.58
C ARG A 186 22.61 5.77 -11.35
N ALA A 187 21.84 6.86 -11.48
CA ALA A 187 21.56 7.77 -10.37
C ALA A 187 20.88 7.07 -9.17
N SER A 188 19.99 6.12 -9.45
CA SER A 188 19.38 5.26 -8.43
C SER A 188 20.41 4.39 -7.71
N ALA A 189 21.45 3.91 -8.39
CA ALA A 189 22.52 3.15 -7.77
C ALA A 189 23.39 3.99 -6.84
N LYS A 190 23.61 5.27 -7.16
CA LYS A 190 24.24 6.21 -6.22
C LYS A 190 23.36 6.44 -4.99
N TYR A 191 22.06 6.58 -5.17
CA TYR A 191 21.10 6.75 -4.07
C TYR A 191 21.00 5.52 -3.16
N TYR A 192 20.89 4.32 -3.73
CA TYR A 192 20.89 3.07 -2.96
C TYR A 192 22.25 2.77 -2.32
N SER A 193 23.36 3.07 -3.01
CA SER A 193 24.70 3.00 -2.42
C SER A 193 24.84 3.93 -1.21
N GLN A 194 24.28 5.14 -1.27
CA GLN A 194 24.23 6.05 -0.12
C GLN A 194 23.41 5.44 1.01
N ILE A 195 22.22 4.92 0.76
CA ILE A 195 21.40 4.27 1.80
C ILE A 195 22.15 3.11 2.47
N ILE A 196 22.84 2.27 1.68
CA ILE A 196 23.61 1.13 2.19
C ILE A 196 24.83 1.61 2.99
N ASN A 197 25.60 2.56 2.46
CA ASN A 197 26.79 3.09 3.14
C ASN A 197 26.44 3.88 4.41
N CYS A 198 25.23 4.38 4.51
CA CYS A 198 24.74 5.17 5.64
C CYS A 198 23.86 4.33 6.60
N ASN A 199 23.89 2.99 6.53
CA ASN A 199 23.08 2.09 7.37
C ASN A 199 21.59 2.48 7.42
N ALA A 200 21.00 2.80 6.27
CA ALA A 200 19.62 3.25 6.11
C ALA A 200 19.25 4.60 6.74
N HIS A 201 20.24 5.42 7.14
CA HIS A 201 20.04 6.84 7.41
C HIS A 201 20.33 7.69 6.15
N LEU A 202 19.61 8.81 5.98
CA LEU A 202 19.98 9.81 4.99
C LEU A 202 21.30 10.46 5.44
N CYS A 203 22.41 10.20 4.74
CA CYS A 203 23.64 10.94 5.00
C CYS A 203 23.41 12.42 4.70
N SER A 204 23.63 13.27 5.70
CA SER A 204 23.62 14.73 5.58
C SER A 204 24.67 15.16 4.56
N TYR A 205 24.28 15.98 3.58
CA TYR A 205 25.22 16.60 2.65
C TYR A 205 26.12 17.59 3.40
N SER A 206 27.44 17.41 3.30
CA SER A 206 28.46 18.42 3.60
C SER A 206 29.29 18.67 2.36
#